data_AF-A0A955F1Q3-F1
#
_entry.id   AF-A0A955F1Q3-F1
#
_cell.length_a   1.000
_cell.length_b   1.000
_cell.length_c   1.000
_cell.angle_alpha   90.00
_cell.angle_beta   90.00
_cell.angle_gamma   90.00
#
_symmetry.space_group_name_H-M   'P 1'
#
loop_
_entity.id
_entity.type
_entity.pdbx_description
1 polymer ?
#
loop_
_entity_poly.entity_id
_entity_poly.type
_entity_poly.pdbx_seq_one_letter_code
_entity_poly.pdbx_strand_id
1 'polypeptide(L)'
;MTRKLAHDAELRTGLRVPTPDDPWRLLVSGCLLGQGCGIDGTDYGMGGCLGDLLASDRLVVVSFCPEDATLGTPRSMPDIHGGDGFDVLDGHARVMDELGNDLTEPMIEGGRRMLAFALENRVDLAILTDMS
;
A
#
# COMPACT_ATOMS: atom_id res chain seq x y z
N MET A 1 13.58 18.28 1.50
CA MET A 1 12.21 18.24 0.96
C MET A 1 11.36 17.45 1.93
N THR A 2 10.43 18.10 2.63
CA THR A 2 9.53 17.43 3.56
C THR A 2 8.50 16.67 2.73
N ARG A 3 8.73 15.38 2.49
CA ARG A 3 7.72 14.49 1.88
C ARG A 3 6.54 14.46 2.84
N LYS A 4 5.48 15.19 2.52
CA LYS A 4 4.20 15.08 3.21
C LYS A 4 3.58 13.77 2.73
N LEU A 5 3.69 12.73 3.55
CA LEU A 5 2.79 11.57 3.45
C LEU A 5 1.36 12.08 3.64
N ALA A 6 0.40 11.53 2.90
CA ALA A 6 -1.01 11.67 3.26
C ALA A 6 -1.15 11.23 4.72
N HIS A 7 -1.44 12.19 5.59
CA HIS A 7 -1.38 12.01 7.03
C HIS A 7 -2.60 12.67 7.64
N ASP A 8 -3.55 11.86 8.06
CA ASP A 8 -4.60 12.33 8.96
C ASP A 8 -3.94 12.70 10.29
N ALA A 9 -3.94 14.01 10.60
CA ALA A 9 -3.32 14.55 11.79
C ALA A 9 -3.92 14.00 13.09
N GLU A 10 -5.20 13.62 13.03
CA GLU A 10 -5.96 13.14 14.18
C GLU A 10 -5.68 11.66 14.46
N LEU A 11 -5.25 10.87 13.47
CA LEU A 11 -4.82 9.48 13.71
C LEU A 11 -3.71 9.38 14.77
N ARG A 12 -2.86 10.41 14.91
CA ARG A 12 -1.78 10.40 15.90
C ARG A 12 -2.24 10.50 17.35
N THR A 13 -3.38 11.13 17.63
CA THR A 13 -3.78 11.43 19.01
C THR A 13 -4.34 10.22 19.74
N GLY A 14 -4.75 9.17 19.01
CA GLY A 14 -5.27 7.91 19.56
C GLY A 14 -4.28 6.75 19.62
N LEU A 15 -3.06 6.90 19.07
CA LEU A 15 -2.11 5.79 19.01
C LEU A 15 -1.40 5.58 20.34
N ARG A 16 -1.31 4.31 20.76
CA ARG A 16 -0.46 3.89 21.88
C ARG A 16 1.00 4.23 21.60
N VAL A 17 1.79 4.46 22.64
CA VAL A 17 3.25 4.63 22.50
C VAL A 17 3.88 3.23 22.37
N PRO A 18 4.63 2.93 21.29
CA PRO A 18 5.21 1.61 21.11
C PRO A 18 6.43 1.41 22.01
N THR A 19 6.61 0.18 22.48
CA THR A 19 7.78 -0.28 23.24
C THR A 19 8.39 -1.49 22.52
N PRO A 20 9.62 -1.93 22.88
CA PRO A 20 10.16 -3.15 22.30
C PRO A 20 9.31 -4.41 22.57
N ASP A 21 8.65 -4.49 23.73
CA ASP A 21 7.79 -5.62 24.10
C ASP A 21 6.37 -5.51 23.52
N ASP A 22 5.95 -4.31 23.12
CA ASP A 22 4.70 -4.04 22.43
C ASP A 22 4.94 -3.06 21.25
N PRO A 23 5.54 -3.54 20.16
CA PRO A 23 5.93 -2.69 19.04
C PRO A 23 4.73 -2.32 18.17
N TRP A 24 4.76 -1.18 17.49
CA TRP A 24 3.79 -0.90 16.41
C TRP A 24 4.01 -1.85 15.24
N ARG A 25 2.90 -2.29 14.63
CA ARG A 25 2.91 -3.13 13.44
C ARG A 25 2.55 -2.27 12.24
N LEU A 26 3.51 -2.13 11.33
CA LEU A 26 3.39 -1.26 10.18
C LEU A 26 3.19 -2.10 8.92
N LEU A 27 2.12 -1.82 8.19
CA LEU A 27 1.98 -2.25 6.81
C LEU A 27 2.67 -1.25 5.90
N VAL A 28 3.51 -1.72 4.98
CA VAL A 28 4.23 -0.85 4.06
C VAL A 28 4.07 -1.35 2.62
N SER A 29 3.83 -0.44 1.66
CA SER A 29 3.88 -0.80 0.24
C SER A 29 5.19 -1.51 -0.10
N GLY A 30 5.14 -2.67 -0.75
CA GLY A 30 6.32 -3.50 -1.01
C GLY A 30 7.46 -2.74 -1.70
N CYS A 31 7.15 -1.88 -2.66
CA CYS A 31 8.12 -1.05 -3.39
C CYS A 31 8.93 -0.10 -2.48
N LEU A 32 8.35 0.40 -1.38
CA LEU A 32 9.10 1.22 -0.38
C LEU A 32 10.13 0.39 0.41
N LEU A 33 9.95 -0.94 0.45
CA LEU A 33 10.90 -1.89 1.04
C LEU A 33 11.84 -2.51 -0.02
N GLY A 34 11.80 -2.04 -1.26
CA GLY A 34 12.64 -2.57 -2.34
C GLY A 34 12.11 -3.86 -2.98
N GLN A 35 10.85 -4.23 -2.74
CA GLN A 35 10.22 -5.34 -3.46
C GLN A 35 9.98 -4.93 -4.92
N GLY A 36 10.41 -5.79 -5.85
CA GLY A 36 10.19 -5.62 -7.29
C GLY A 36 8.74 -5.92 -7.68
N CYS A 37 7.79 -5.16 -7.14
CA CYS A 37 6.35 -5.33 -7.36
C CYS A 37 5.74 -4.23 -8.24
N GLY A 38 6.56 -3.36 -8.83
CA GLY A 38 6.12 -2.38 -9.82
C GLY A 38 5.66 -3.04 -11.12
N ILE A 39 5.03 -2.26 -12.00
CA ILE A 39 4.49 -2.75 -13.28
C ILE A 39 5.54 -3.50 -14.13
N ASP A 40 6.80 -3.09 -14.02
CA ASP A 40 7.96 -3.62 -14.74
C ASP A 40 8.83 -4.57 -13.90
N GLY A 41 8.41 -4.89 -12.68
CA GLY A 41 9.17 -5.69 -11.72
C GLY A 41 10.27 -4.94 -10.99
N THR A 42 10.33 -3.61 -11.10
CA THR A 42 11.19 -2.78 -10.27
C THR A 42 10.50 -2.37 -8.97
N ASP A 43 11.24 -1.75 -8.06
CA ASP A 43 10.73 -1.08 -6.86
C ASP A 43 10.54 0.44 -7.09
N TYR A 44 10.61 0.88 -8.35
CA TYR A 44 10.69 2.29 -8.77
C TYR A 44 11.86 3.08 -8.14
N GLY A 45 12.92 2.39 -7.70
CA GLY A 45 14.06 3.00 -7.02
C GLY A 45 13.71 3.56 -5.63
N MET A 46 12.63 3.06 -5.02
CA MET A 46 12.18 3.51 -3.70
C MET A 46 12.78 2.72 -2.54
N GLY A 47 13.45 1.60 -2.80
CA GLY A 47 14.13 0.79 -1.81
C GLY A 47 15.10 1.62 -0.96
N GLY A 48 15.03 1.40 0.36
CA GLY A 48 15.92 2.04 1.32
C GLY A 48 15.47 3.41 1.82
N CYS A 49 14.34 3.95 1.35
CA CYS A 49 13.81 5.23 1.86
C CYS A 49 13.30 5.19 3.31
N LEU A 50 13.16 3.99 3.88
CA LEU A 50 12.66 3.75 5.25
C LEU A 50 13.73 3.19 6.20
N GLY A 51 15.02 3.33 5.89
CA GLY A 51 16.12 2.74 6.69
C GLY A 51 16.05 3.03 8.18
N ASP A 52 15.85 4.31 8.57
CA ASP A 52 15.75 4.71 9.98
C ASP A 52 14.52 4.09 10.68
N LEU A 53 13.40 3.95 9.94
CA LEU A 53 12.19 3.33 10.45
C LEU A 53 12.43 1.84 10.70
N LEU A 54 13.06 1.14 9.74
CA LEU A 54 13.37 -0.28 9.84
C LEU A 54 14.41 -0.63 10.91
N ALA A 55 15.24 0.34 11.32
CA ALA A 55 16.22 0.17 12.38
C ALA A 55 15.61 0.24 13.81
N SER A 56 14.35 0.64 13.95
CA SER A 56 13.71 0.75 15.26
C SER A 56 13.32 -0.60 15.85
N ASP A 57 13.71 -0.86 17.10
CA ASP A 57 13.29 -2.03 17.89
C ASP A 57 11.83 -1.94 18.38
N ARG A 58 11.16 -0.82 18.14
CA ARG A 58 9.76 -0.58 18.54
C ARG A 58 8.78 -0.79 17.41
N LEU A 59 9.25 -1.24 16.25
CA LEU A 59 8.45 -1.42 15.04
C LEU A 59 8.60 -2.85 14.52
N VAL A 60 7.49 -3.42 14.08
CA VAL A 60 7.44 -4.65 13.30
C VAL A 60 6.85 -4.28 11.95
N VAL A 61 7.57 -4.57 10.87
CA VAL A 61 7.14 -4.20 9.52
C VAL A 61 6.70 -5.42 8.75
N VAL A 62 5.55 -5.30 8.09
CA VAL A 62 5.03 -6.26 7.11
C VAL A 62 4.78 -5.53 5.80
N SER A 63 4.99 -6.22 4.67
CA SER A 63 4.74 -5.64 3.35
C SER A 63 3.59 -6.29 2.64
N PHE A 64 2.92 -5.51 1.80
CA PHE A 64 1.91 -5.99 0.88
C PHE A 64 1.86 -5.08 -0.35
N CYS A 65 1.62 -5.67 -1.52
CA CYS A 65 1.29 -4.94 -2.74
C CYS A 65 -0.03 -5.51 -3.28
N PRO A 66 -1.12 -4.72 -3.28
CA PRO A 66 -2.44 -5.22 -3.70
C PRO A 66 -2.45 -5.65 -5.17
N GLU A 67 -1.80 -4.87 -6.04
CA GLU A 67 -1.73 -5.16 -7.46
C GLU A 67 -0.91 -6.41 -7.76
N ASP A 68 0.27 -6.58 -7.15
CA ASP A 68 1.08 -7.78 -7.36
C ASP A 68 0.36 -9.05 -6.87
N ALA A 69 -0.43 -8.93 -5.79
CA ALA A 69 -1.18 -10.04 -5.23
C ALA A 69 -2.35 -10.52 -6.12
N THR A 70 -2.83 -9.71 -7.08
CA THR A 70 -4.00 -10.06 -7.92
C THR A 70 -3.73 -10.01 -9.41
N LEU A 71 -2.92 -9.05 -9.87
CA LEU A 71 -2.51 -8.85 -11.26
C LEU A 71 -1.15 -9.47 -11.56
N GLY A 72 -0.30 -9.65 -10.54
CA GLY A 72 1.06 -10.16 -10.68
C GLY A 72 2.05 -9.11 -11.20
N THR A 73 3.25 -9.58 -11.52
CA THR A 73 4.36 -8.76 -12.00
C THR A 73 5.19 -9.54 -13.03
N PRO A 74 5.51 -8.97 -14.22
CA PRO A 74 5.08 -7.65 -14.70
C PRO A 74 3.59 -7.62 -15.07
N ARG A 75 3.02 -6.41 -15.15
CA ARG A 75 1.61 -6.17 -15.50
C ARG A 75 1.44 -4.88 -16.31
N SER A 76 0.29 -4.72 -16.96
CA SER A 76 -0.15 -3.43 -17.53
C SER A 76 -0.45 -2.43 -16.42
N MET A 77 -0.52 -1.13 -16.75
CA MET A 77 -0.66 -0.07 -15.74
C MET A 77 -2.15 0.16 -15.42
N PRO A 78 -2.62 -0.18 -14.20
CA PRO A 78 -3.98 0.15 -13.80
C PRO A 78 -4.15 1.67 -13.64
N ASP A 79 -5.25 2.21 -14.13
CA ASP A 79 -5.64 3.61 -13.94
C ASP A 79 -7.14 3.71 -13.65
N ILE A 80 -7.54 4.68 -12.82
CA ILE A 80 -8.96 4.88 -12.49
C ILE A 80 -9.59 5.81 -13.53
N HIS A 81 -10.65 5.33 -14.18
CA HIS A 81 -11.42 6.08 -15.15
C HIS A 81 -12.80 6.45 -14.58
N GLY A 82 -13.07 7.75 -14.50
CA GLY A 82 -14.38 8.30 -14.18
C GLY A 82 -14.65 8.62 -12.71
N GLY A 83 -13.60 8.71 -11.86
CA GLY A 83 -13.77 9.03 -10.44
C GLY A 83 -12.51 8.73 -9.62
N ASP A 84 -12.70 8.36 -8.35
CA ASP A 84 -11.64 7.90 -7.45
C ASP A 84 -11.88 6.45 -6.97
N GLY A 85 -11.09 6.00 -5.98
CA GLY A 85 -11.24 4.66 -5.41
C GLY A 85 -12.60 4.41 -4.74
N PHE A 86 -13.25 5.44 -4.18
CA PHE A 86 -14.60 5.32 -3.62
C PHE A 86 -15.63 5.16 -4.75
N ASP A 87 -15.50 5.93 -5.83
CA ASP A 87 -16.36 5.77 -7.00
C ASP A 87 -16.22 4.38 -7.65
N VAL A 88 -15.04 3.77 -7.61
CA VAL A 88 -14.82 2.38 -8.05
C VAL A 88 -15.61 1.41 -7.17
N LEU A 89 -15.54 1.57 -5.84
CA LEU A 89 -16.27 0.72 -4.88
C LEU A 89 -17.80 0.88 -5.00
N ASP A 90 -18.28 2.09 -5.31
CA ASP A 90 -19.69 2.40 -5.54
C ASP A 90 -20.17 2.01 -6.95
N GLY A 91 -19.25 1.60 -7.83
CA GLY A 91 -19.53 1.15 -9.20
C GLY A 91 -19.72 2.28 -10.23
N HIS A 92 -19.41 3.52 -9.85
CA HIS A 92 -19.46 4.72 -10.71
C HIS A 92 -18.20 4.91 -11.57
N ALA A 93 -17.07 4.35 -11.13
CA ALA A 93 -15.81 4.34 -11.88
C ALA A 93 -15.35 2.92 -12.22
N ARG A 94 -14.30 2.82 -13.03
CA ARG A 94 -13.64 1.56 -13.40
C ARG A 94 -12.13 1.70 -13.27
N VAL A 95 -11.44 0.60 -12.99
CA VAL A 95 -10.00 0.52 -13.17
C VAL A 95 -9.72 -0.14 -14.51
N MET A 96 -9.02 0.54 -15.40
CA MET A 96 -8.69 0.05 -16.74
C MET A 96 -7.18 0.09 -16.95
N ASP A 97 -6.69 -0.63 -17.95
CA ASP A 97 -5.30 -0.47 -18.41
C ASP A 97 -5.20 0.20 -19.79
N GLU A 98 -3.97 0.47 -20.21
CA GLU A 98 -3.67 1.11 -21.50
C GLU A 98 -4.08 0.28 -22.73
N LEU A 99 -4.38 -1.02 -22.54
CA LEU A 99 -4.86 -1.93 -23.58
C LEU A 99 -6.39 -2.00 -23.64
N GLY A 100 -7.08 -1.34 -22.71
CA GLY A 100 -8.54 -1.32 -22.61
C GLY A 100 -9.12 -2.52 -21.85
N ASN A 101 -8.32 -3.27 -21.08
CA ASN A 101 -8.82 -4.31 -20.20
C ASN A 101 -9.45 -3.69 -18.96
N ASP A 102 -10.58 -4.25 -18.49
CA ASP A 102 -11.20 -3.87 -17.23
C ASP A 102 -10.54 -4.66 -16.08
N LEU A 103 -9.79 -3.94 -15.24
CA LEU A 103 -9.05 -4.46 -14.08
C LEU A 103 -9.79 -4.17 -12.76
N THR A 104 -11.04 -3.72 -12.81
CA THR A 104 -11.80 -3.28 -11.62
C THR A 104 -11.89 -4.36 -10.55
N GLU A 105 -12.36 -5.56 -10.92
CA GLU A 105 -12.55 -6.66 -9.96
C GLU A 105 -11.23 -7.14 -9.32
N PRO A 106 -10.15 -7.41 -10.08
CA PRO A 106 -8.84 -7.71 -9.50
C PRO A 106 -8.30 -6.64 -8.56
N MET A 107 -8.55 -5.36 -8.85
CA MET A 107 -8.09 -4.25 -8.01
C MET A 107 -8.87 -4.15 -6.70
N ILE A 108 -10.19 -4.28 -6.74
CA ILE A 108 -11.02 -4.35 -5.54
C ILE A 108 -10.62 -5.56 -4.69
N GLU A 109 -10.40 -6.71 -5.31
CA GLU A 109 -9.92 -7.91 -4.62
C GLU A 109 -8.53 -7.70 -3.99
N GLY A 110 -7.63 -6.99 -4.67
CA GLY A 110 -6.31 -6.63 -4.13
C GLY A 110 -6.43 -5.79 -2.85
N GLY A 111 -7.32 -4.80 -2.85
CA GLY A 111 -7.64 -4.00 -1.66
C GLY A 111 -8.23 -4.84 -0.53
N ARG A 112 -9.14 -5.78 -0.82
CA ARG A 112 -9.71 -6.71 0.17
C ARG A 112 -8.66 -7.63 0.78
N ARG A 113 -7.74 -8.16 -0.03
CA ARG A 113 -6.62 -8.99 0.46
C ARG A 113 -5.68 -8.20 1.35
N MET A 114 -5.37 -6.95 0.98
CA MET A 114 -4.56 -6.07 1.80
C MET A 114 -5.21 -5.81 3.16
N LEU A 115 -6.53 -5.56 3.18
CA LEU A 115 -7.28 -5.41 4.43
C LEU A 115 -7.24 -6.67 5.29
N ALA A 116 -7.51 -7.84 4.70
CA ALA A 116 -7.45 -9.12 5.41
C ALA A 116 -6.05 -9.37 6.02
N PHE A 117 -5.00 -9.15 5.21
CA PHE A 117 -3.62 -9.26 5.65
C PHE A 117 -3.30 -8.31 6.81
N ALA A 118 -3.77 -7.06 6.73
CA ALA A 118 -3.58 -6.07 7.78
C ALA A 118 -4.25 -6.48 9.10
N LEU A 119 -5.48 -7.00 9.03
CA LEU A 119 -6.22 -7.49 10.19
C LEU A 119 -5.55 -8.71 10.84
N GLU A 120 -5.15 -9.70 10.03
CA GLU A 120 -4.44 -10.89 10.49
C GLU A 120 -3.12 -10.55 11.19
N ASN A 121 -2.40 -9.56 10.66
CA ASN A 121 -1.14 -9.07 11.23
C ASN A 121 -1.33 -8.01 12.33
N ARG A 122 -2.56 -7.65 12.68
CA ARG A 122 -2.88 -6.63 13.71
C ARG A 122 -2.13 -5.31 13.46
N VAL A 123 -2.16 -4.86 12.21
CA VAL A 123 -1.50 -3.62 11.77
C VAL A 123 -2.07 -2.42 12.53
N ASP A 124 -1.19 -1.61 13.12
CA ASP A 124 -1.53 -0.37 13.78
C ASP A 124 -1.54 0.81 12.80
N LEU A 125 -0.65 0.78 11.79
CA LEU A 125 -0.42 1.88 10.84
C LEU A 125 -0.06 1.37 9.45
N ALA A 126 -0.47 2.10 8.40
CA ALA A 126 -0.06 1.82 7.03
C ALA A 126 0.76 2.99 6.44
N ILE A 127 1.85 2.68 5.75
CA ILE A 127 2.64 3.61 4.94
C ILE A 127 2.52 3.16 3.49
N LEU A 128 1.72 3.89 2.72
CA LEU A 128 1.42 3.56 1.33
C LEU A 128 2.05 4.58 0.38
N THR A 129 2.31 4.15 -0.84
CA THR A 129 2.62 5.03 -1.96
C THR A 129 1.38 5.83 -2.36
N ASP A 130 1.56 7.12 -2.64
CA ASP A 130 0.45 8.06 -2.88
C ASP A 130 -0.20 7.88 -4.26
N MET A 131 0.62 7.68 -5.29
CA MET A 131 0.17 7.33 -6.64
C MET A 131 0.85 6.02 -7.02
N SER A 132 0.05 4.97 -7.15
CA SER A 132 0.43 3.65 -7.65
C SER A 132 -0.64 3.18 -8.61
#